data_AF-A0A146F917-F1
#
_entry.id   AF-A0A146F917-F1
#
_cell.length_a   1.000
_cell.length_b   1.000
_cell.length_c   1.000
_cell.angle_alpha   90.00
_cell.angle_beta   90.00
_cell.angle_gamma   90.00
#
_symmetry.space_group_name_H-M   'P 1'
#
loop_
_entity.id
_entity.type
_entity.pdbx_description
1 polymer ?
#
loop_
_entity_poly.entity_id
_entity_poly.type
_entity_poly.pdbx_seq_one_letter_code
_entity_poly.pdbx_strand_id
1 'polypeptide(L)'
;MRGTMKGCVFNLPIREEFVQRLLESYKDLTERVPDSARSVLQFDLFDPTVVATKASNTDMAFHSRGYHFNAAAEVFWHSTEHDVRCRQWARDIAAIFKAELKRDEKASNKSDPDPVMMLVKDILSARPFCIPSWTLA
;
A
#
# COMPACT_ATOMS: atom_id res chain seq x y z
N MET A 1 -16.34 22.85 4.07
CA MET A 1 -16.00 21.46 3.70
C MET A 1 -15.03 20.93 4.74
N ARG A 2 -15.29 19.75 5.29
CA ARG A 2 -14.51 19.08 6.32
C ARG A 2 -13.91 17.82 5.71
N GLY A 3 -12.77 17.36 6.22
CA GLY A 3 -12.15 16.15 5.71
C GLY A 3 -11.09 15.57 6.62
N THR A 4 -10.78 14.30 6.41
CA THR A 4 -9.66 13.60 7.05
C THR A 4 -9.07 12.60 6.06
N MET A 5 -7.76 12.38 6.16
CA MET A 5 -7.06 11.38 5.38
C MET A 5 -6.39 10.39 6.32
N LYS A 6 -6.44 9.10 5.96
CA LYS A 6 -5.66 8.05 6.63
C LYS A 6 -4.83 7.27 5.63
N GLY A 7 -3.51 7.39 5.75
CA GLY A 7 -2.57 6.59 4.98
C GLY A 7 -2.62 5.12 5.37
N CYS A 8 -2.54 4.27 4.36
CA CYS A 8 -2.60 2.82 4.41
C CYS A 8 -1.48 2.24 3.52
N VAL A 9 -1.21 0.94 3.67
CA VAL A 9 -0.21 0.22 2.88
C VAL A 9 -0.81 -1.11 2.44
N PHE A 10 -0.52 -1.55 1.22
CA PHE A 10 -0.98 -2.82 0.69
C PHE A 10 0.08 -3.49 -0.19
N ASN A 11 -0.10 -4.80 -0.44
CA ASN A 11 0.72 -5.58 -1.35
C ASN A 11 -0.11 -6.08 -2.54
N LEU A 12 0.58 -6.46 -3.61
CA LEU A 12 0.00 -7.19 -4.73
C LEU A 12 0.32 -8.69 -4.61
N PRO A 13 -0.54 -9.58 -5.13
CA PRO A 13 -1.85 -9.29 -5.73
C PRO A 13 -2.92 -8.95 -4.68
N ILE A 14 -3.88 -8.08 -5.04
CA ILE A 14 -5.02 -7.76 -4.17
C ILE A 14 -6.04 -8.89 -4.24
N ARG A 15 -6.53 -9.35 -3.09
CA ARG A 15 -7.60 -10.34 -2.98
C ARG A 15 -8.97 -9.75 -3.22
N GLU A 16 -9.82 -10.51 -3.89
CA GLU A 16 -11.21 -10.14 -4.13
C GLU A 16 -11.96 -9.85 -2.82
N GLU A 17 -11.82 -10.72 -1.81
CA GLU A 17 -12.56 -10.57 -0.55
C GLU A 17 -12.13 -9.33 0.24
N PHE A 18 -10.88 -8.89 0.07
CA PHE A 18 -10.41 -7.64 0.64
C PHE A 18 -11.06 -6.43 -0.05
N VAL A 19 -11.10 -6.43 -1.37
CA VAL A 19 -11.75 -5.36 -2.16
C VAL A 19 -13.24 -5.30 -1.85
N GLN A 20 -13.93 -6.45 -1.80
CA GLN A 20 -15.35 -6.52 -1.46
C GLN A 20 -15.63 -5.89 -0.09
N ARG A 21 -14.83 -6.21 0.94
CA ARG A 21 -14.98 -5.61 2.27
C ARG A 21 -14.79 -4.10 2.28
N LEU A 22 -13.84 -3.58 1.49
CA LEU A 22 -13.64 -2.13 1.35
C LEU A 22 -14.84 -1.47 0.66
N LEU A 23 -15.35 -2.08 -0.41
CA LEU A 23 -16.51 -1.58 -1.15
C LEU A 23 -17.79 -1.58 -0.30
N GLU A 24 -18.03 -2.64 0.47
CA GLU A 24 -19.15 -2.71 1.41
C GLU A 24 -19.06 -1.61 2.47
N SER A 25 -17.87 -1.39 3.04
CA SER A 25 -17.63 -0.34 4.01
C SER A 25 -17.80 1.06 3.42
N TYR A 26 -17.35 1.27 2.18
CA TYR A 26 -17.53 2.52 1.45
C TYR A 26 -19.00 2.80 1.15
N LYS A 27 -19.74 1.77 0.71
CA LYS A 27 -21.19 1.85 0.49
C LYS A 27 -21.92 2.28 1.78
N ASP A 28 -21.67 1.61 2.91
CA ASP A 28 -22.30 1.96 4.20
C ASP A 28 -22.04 3.41 4.60
N LEU A 29 -20.81 3.92 4.39
CA LEU A 29 -20.49 5.32 4.64
C LEU A 29 -21.37 6.23 3.80
N THR A 30 -21.38 6.03 2.48
CA THR A 30 -22.09 6.94 1.55
C THR A 30 -23.62 6.87 1.67
N GLU A 31 -24.18 5.73 2.08
CA GLU A 31 -25.62 5.59 2.35
C GLU A 31 -26.04 6.33 3.62
N ARG A 32 -25.19 6.30 4.66
CA ARG A 32 -25.51 6.90 5.97
C ARG A 32 -25.07 8.35 6.09
N VAL A 33 -24.12 8.77 5.27
CA VAL A 33 -23.56 10.12 5.23
C VAL A 33 -23.59 10.58 3.77
N PRO A 34 -24.74 11.01 3.24
CA PRO A 34 -24.86 11.34 1.81
C PRO A 34 -23.91 12.45 1.35
N ASP A 35 -23.56 13.39 2.24
CA ASP A 35 -22.60 14.46 1.96
C ASP A 35 -21.13 13.98 1.89
N SER A 36 -20.89 12.69 2.15
CA SER A 36 -19.58 12.03 1.99
C SER A 36 -19.37 11.33 0.66
N ALA A 37 -20.29 11.45 -0.29
CA ALA A 37 -20.21 10.82 -1.61
C ALA A 37 -18.94 11.17 -2.42
N ARG A 38 -18.25 12.26 -2.06
CA ARG A 38 -16.98 12.69 -2.69
C ARG A 38 -15.73 12.07 -2.06
N SER A 39 -15.89 11.18 -1.08
CA SER A 39 -14.78 10.46 -0.43
C SER A 39 -14.09 9.52 -1.43
N VAL A 40 -12.85 9.13 -1.14
CA VAL A 40 -12.02 8.34 -2.05
C VAL A 40 -11.28 7.26 -1.26
N LEU A 41 -11.27 6.05 -1.82
CA LEU A 41 -10.28 5.03 -1.50
C LEU A 41 -9.27 4.99 -2.64
N GLN A 42 -8.05 5.46 -2.36
CA GLN A 42 -6.99 5.59 -3.33
C GLN A 42 -5.97 4.46 -3.18
N PHE A 43 -5.54 3.91 -4.31
CA PHE A 43 -4.48 2.91 -4.41
C PHE A 43 -3.38 3.46 -5.31
N ASP A 44 -2.23 3.76 -4.73
CA ASP A 44 -1.09 4.35 -5.44
C ASP A 44 -0.11 3.27 -5.86
N LEU A 45 -0.17 2.95 -7.14
CA LEU A 45 0.83 2.10 -7.79
C LEU A 45 1.98 2.97 -8.28
N PHE A 46 3.19 2.61 -7.87
CA PHE A 46 4.45 3.14 -8.35
C PHE A 46 5.40 1.96 -8.59
N ASP A 47 6.56 2.18 -9.21
CA ASP A 47 7.58 1.12 -9.32
C ASP A 47 8.28 0.93 -7.95
N PRO A 48 7.97 -0.12 -7.18
CA PRO A 48 8.56 -0.30 -5.85
C PRO A 48 10.04 -0.67 -5.95
N THR A 49 10.50 -1.24 -7.07
CA THR A 49 11.91 -1.61 -7.25
C THR A 49 12.78 -0.38 -7.36
N VAL A 50 12.34 0.66 -8.09
CA VAL A 50 13.05 1.94 -8.14
C VAL A 50 13.16 2.56 -6.74
N VAL A 51 12.06 2.63 -6.01
CA VAL A 51 12.04 3.24 -4.67
C VAL A 51 12.84 2.42 -3.65
N ALA A 52 12.74 1.09 -3.67
CA ALA A 52 13.41 0.22 -2.71
C ALA A 52 14.92 0.04 -2.99
N THR A 53 15.36 0.11 -4.24
CA THR A 53 16.74 -0.25 -4.62
C THR A 53 17.59 0.90 -5.13
N LYS A 54 16.99 1.97 -5.67
CA LYS A 54 17.72 3.05 -6.34
C LYS A 54 17.77 4.37 -5.57
N ALA A 55 17.03 4.49 -4.47
CA ALA A 55 17.01 5.68 -3.62
C ALA A 55 17.29 5.31 -2.16
N SER A 56 18.22 6.02 -1.51
CA SER A 56 18.46 5.93 -0.07
C SER A 56 17.51 6.82 0.72
N ASN A 57 17.45 6.66 2.05
CA ASN A 57 16.63 7.51 2.92
C ASN A 57 17.10 8.97 2.99
N THR A 58 18.30 9.27 2.51
CA THR A 58 18.80 10.65 2.38
C THR A 58 18.45 11.29 1.04
N ASP A 59 18.08 10.50 0.03
CA ASP A 59 17.80 11.01 -1.33
C ASP A 59 16.38 11.55 -1.48
N MET A 60 15.46 11.15 -0.60
CA MET A 60 14.06 11.60 -0.62
C MET A 60 13.38 11.51 0.74
N ALA A 61 12.35 12.34 0.96
CA ALA A 61 11.58 12.39 2.20
C ALA A 61 10.64 11.18 2.42
N PHE A 62 10.49 10.30 1.42
CA PHE A 62 9.76 9.04 1.61
C PHE A 62 10.62 8.10 2.45
N HIS A 63 10.14 7.67 3.61
CA HIS A 63 10.92 6.88 4.57
C HIS A 63 10.94 5.37 4.25
N SER A 64 9.90 4.87 3.60
CA SER A 64 9.75 3.43 3.39
C SER A 64 10.56 2.91 2.20
N ARG A 65 11.25 1.78 2.38
CA ARG A 65 11.99 1.06 1.32
C ARG A 65 11.48 -0.38 1.14
N GLY A 66 10.27 -0.65 1.63
CA GLY A 66 9.64 -1.96 1.46
C GLY A 66 9.05 -2.12 0.05
N TYR A 67 8.92 -3.37 -0.38
CA TYR A 67 8.18 -3.74 -1.60
C TYR A 67 6.68 -3.74 -1.31
N HIS A 68 6.11 -2.55 -1.12
CA HIS A 68 4.68 -2.34 -0.92
C HIS A 68 4.22 -1.07 -1.60
N PHE A 69 2.91 -0.92 -1.68
CA PHE A 69 2.22 0.20 -2.31
C PHE A 69 1.51 1.03 -1.24
N ASN A 70 1.28 2.31 -1.55
CA ASN A 70 0.58 3.21 -0.65
C ASN A 70 -0.90 3.23 -1.00
N ALA A 71 -1.76 3.34 0.02
CA ALA A 71 -3.17 3.60 -0.17
C ALA A 71 -3.60 4.73 0.76
N ALA A 72 -4.74 5.35 0.47
CA ALA A 72 -5.32 6.37 1.33
C ALA A 72 -6.83 6.24 1.42
N ALA A 73 -7.35 6.45 2.63
CA ALA A 73 -8.76 6.66 2.88
C ALA A 73 -9.00 8.15 3.10
N GLU A 74 -9.55 8.82 2.09
CA GLU A 74 -9.85 10.24 2.09
C GLU A 74 -11.36 10.43 2.26
N VAL A 75 -11.77 11.01 3.38
CA VAL A 75 -13.20 11.24 3.67
C VAL A 75 -13.47 12.71 3.69
N PHE A 76 -14.54 13.13 3.02
CA PHE A 76 -15.04 14.50 3.01
C PHE A 76 -16.47 14.54 3.50
N TRP A 77 -16.87 15.61 4.19
CA TRP A 77 -18.25 15.84 4.62
C TRP A 77 -18.47 17.33 4.94
N HIS A 78 -19.71 17.72 5.24
CA HIS A 78 -20.08 19.10 5.54
C HIS A 78 -20.55 19.27 6.99
N SER A 79 -21.47 18.40 7.47
CA SER A 79 -22.09 18.54 8.78
C SER A 79 -21.15 18.16 9.93
N THR A 80 -21.09 18.98 10.98
CA THR A 80 -20.35 18.63 12.21
C THR A 80 -20.92 17.40 12.93
N GLU A 81 -22.16 17.01 12.65
CA GLU A 81 -22.78 15.81 13.22
C GLU A 81 -22.09 14.52 12.72
N HIS A 82 -21.50 14.56 11.52
CA HIS A 82 -20.83 13.42 10.90
C HIS A 82 -19.37 13.27 11.31
N ASP A 83 -18.84 14.18 12.13
CA ASP A 83 -17.43 14.28 12.51
C ASP A 83 -16.87 13.00 13.13
N VAL A 84 -17.61 12.41 14.07
CA VAL A 84 -17.16 11.19 14.78
C VAL A 84 -17.18 10.00 13.81
N ARG A 85 -18.26 9.86 13.06
CA ARG A 85 -18.49 8.76 12.11
C ARG A 85 -17.46 8.75 10.99
N CYS A 86 -17.22 9.89 10.33
CA CYS A 86 -16.27 9.98 9.22
C CYS A 86 -14.84 9.70 9.68
N ARG A 87 -14.44 10.24 10.85
CA ARG A 87 -13.12 9.97 11.42
C ARG A 87 -12.97 8.51 11.84
N GLN A 88 -14.04 7.89 12.36
CA GLN A 88 -14.00 6.49 12.73
C GLN A 88 -13.89 5.60 11.50
N TRP A 89 -14.67 5.86 10.45
CA TRP A 89 -14.59 5.11 9.19
C TRP A 89 -13.16 5.10 8.61
N ALA A 90 -12.47 6.25 8.61
CA ALA A 90 -11.10 6.32 8.10
C ALA A 90 -10.12 5.45 8.93
N ARG A 91 -10.36 5.30 10.24
CA ARG A 91 -9.58 4.38 11.10
C ARG A 91 -9.94 2.93 10.83
N ASP A 92 -11.21 2.63 10.59
CA ASP A 92 -11.70 1.29 10.32
C ASP A 92 -11.16 0.76 8.99
N ILE A 93 -11.15 1.59 7.94
CA ILE A 93 -10.48 1.26 6.66
C ILE A 93 -8.99 0.96 6.90
N ALA A 94 -8.27 1.82 7.62
CA ALA A 94 -6.86 1.55 7.92
C ALA A 94 -6.65 0.26 8.73
N ALA A 95 -7.61 -0.12 9.58
CA ALA A 95 -7.58 -1.40 10.28
C ALA A 95 -7.80 -2.59 9.31
N ILE A 96 -8.67 -2.45 8.31
CA ILE A 96 -8.88 -3.45 7.25
C ILE A 96 -7.58 -3.65 6.46
N PHE A 97 -6.92 -2.58 6.00
CA PHE A 97 -5.61 -2.66 5.33
C PHE A 97 -4.54 -3.32 6.21
N LYS A 98 -4.45 -2.93 7.49
CA LYS A 98 -3.50 -3.53 8.43
C LYS A 98 -3.74 -5.02 8.67
N ALA A 99 -4.99 -5.45 8.68
CA ALA A 99 -5.34 -6.86 8.81
C ALA A 99 -4.93 -7.65 7.57
N GLU A 100 -5.13 -7.08 6.37
CA GLU A 100 -4.72 -7.70 5.10
C GLU A 100 -3.20 -7.84 5.00
N LEU A 101 -2.45 -6.80 5.36
CA LEU A 101 -0.99 -6.85 5.35
C LEU A 101 -0.43 -7.93 6.29
N LYS A 102 -0.99 -8.02 7.51
CA LYS A 102 -0.62 -9.08 8.47
C LYS A 102 -0.97 -10.49 7.96
N ARG A 103 -1.99 -10.61 7.12
CA ARG A 103 -2.35 -11.89 6.48
C ARG A 103 -1.28 -12.27 5.47
N ASP A 104 -0.85 -11.33 4.63
CA ASP A 104 0.22 -11.55 3.64
C ASP A 104 1.54 -11.95 4.31
N GLU A 105 1.95 -11.27 5.39
CA GLU A 105 3.15 -11.61 6.16
C GLU A 105 3.11 -13.03 6.74
N LYS A 106 1.94 -13.48 7.20
CA LYS A 106 1.76 -14.84 7.70
C LYS A 106 1.77 -15.88 6.59
N ALA A 107 1.26 -15.53 5.41
CA ALA A 107 1.30 -16.40 4.24
C ALA A 107 2.76 -16.58 3.77
N SER A 108 3.52 -15.48 3.66
CA SER A 108 4.94 -15.52 3.25
C SER A 108 5.82 -16.30 4.21
N ASN A 109 5.51 -16.29 5.51
CA ASN A 109 6.28 -17.02 6.53
C ASN A 109 5.92 -18.52 6.60
N LYS A 110 4.83 -18.96 5.95
CA LYS A 110 4.38 -20.36 5.94
C LYS A 110 4.63 -21.07 4.62
N SER A 111 4.85 -20.33 3.54
CA SER A 111 5.28 -20.87 2.26
C SER A 111 6.79 -21.11 2.27
N ASP A 112 7.24 -22.27 1.76
CA ASP A 112 8.60 -22.39 1.22
C ASP A 112 8.87 -21.19 0.30
N PRO A 113 10.12 -20.66 0.26
CA PRO A 113 10.40 -19.42 -0.45
C PRO A 113 9.90 -19.52 -1.89
N ASP A 114 8.98 -18.61 -2.23
CA ASP A 114 8.44 -18.50 -3.58
C ASP A 114 9.62 -18.37 -4.55
N PRO A 115 9.80 -19.30 -5.51
CA PRO A 115 10.96 -19.34 -6.38
C PRO A 115 11.13 -18.06 -7.20
N VAL A 116 10.06 -17.28 -7.43
CA VAL A 116 10.15 -15.98 -8.11
C VAL A 116 10.77 -14.92 -7.19
N MET A 117 10.37 -14.88 -5.92
CA MET A 117 10.95 -13.95 -4.94
C MET A 117 12.37 -14.35 -4.54
N MET A 118 12.68 -15.65 -4.60
CA MET A 118 14.03 -16.18 -4.42
C MET A 118 14.93 -15.78 -5.60
N LEU A 119 14.46 -15.95 -6.84
CA LEU A 119 15.17 -15.51 -8.05
C LEU A 119 15.42 -14.00 -8.06
N VAL A 120 14.45 -13.17 -7.66
CA VAL A 120 14.63 -11.73 -7.55
C VAL A 120 15.65 -11.38 -6.46
N LYS A 121 15.62 -12.05 -5.30
CA LYS A 121 16.65 -11.87 -4.26
C LYS A 121 18.04 -12.33 -4.70
N ASP A 122 18.15 -13.41 -5.45
CA ASP A 122 19.42 -13.94 -5.96
C ASP A 122 20.01 -13.03 -7.05
N ILE A 123 19.17 -12.51 -7.95
CA ILE A 123 19.56 -11.50 -8.96
C ILE A 123 20.00 -10.19 -8.29
N LEU A 124 19.33 -9.76 -7.21
CA LEU A 124 19.64 -8.49 -6.53
C LEU A 124 20.79 -8.59 -5.52
N SER A 125 21.08 -9.78 -4.99
CA SER A 125 22.21 -10.01 -4.07
C SER A 125 23.53 -10.27 -4.81
N ALA A 126 23.47 -10.64 -6.10
CA ALA A 126 24.63 -10.70 -6.97
C ALA A 126 25.10 -9.28 -7.40
N ARG A 127 26.09 -8.72 -6.70
CA ARG A 127 26.95 -7.63 -7.22
C ARG A 127 28.28 -8.18 -7.72
N PRO A 128 29.03 -7.41 -8.53
CA PRO A 128 28.72 -6.90 -9.86
C PRO A 128 29.33 -7.83 -10.93
N PHE A 129 28.78 -7.80 -12.14
CA PHE A 129 29.39 -8.43 -13.31
C PHE A 129 30.76 -7.77 -13.55
N CYS A 130 31.86 -8.47 -13.21
CA CYS A 130 33.20 -8.12 -13.67
C CYS A 130 33.20 -8.21 -15.20
N ILE A 131 33.16 -7.06 -15.88
CA ILE A 131 33.47 -6.99 -17.30
C ILE A 131 34.95 -7.34 -17.44
N PRO A 132 35.34 -8.40 -18.16
CA PRO A 132 36.76 -8.69 -18.37
C PRO A 132 37.35 -7.60 -19.27
N SER A 133 38.36 -6.89 -18.78
CA SER A 133 39.17 -6.00 -19.62
C SER A 133 40.00 -6.85 -20.59
N TRP A 134 39.65 -6.85 -21.87
CA TRP A 134 40.56 -7.31 -22.92
C TRP A 134 40.64 -6.26 -24.05
N THR A 135 41.79 -5.59 -24.03
CA THR A 135 42.60 -5.18 -25.20
C THR A 135 42.06 -4.11 -26.15
N LEU A 136 42.39 -2.85 -25.84
CA LEU A 136 42.76 -1.85 -26.84
C LEU A 136 44.27 -2.01 -27.10
N ALA A 137 44.62 -2.64 -28.21
CA ALA A 137 45.89 -2.48 -28.94
C ALA A 137 45.70 -3.05 -30.35
#